data_AF-A0A5C5BRU9-F1
#
_entry.id   AF-A0A5C5BRU9-F1
#
_cell.length_a   1.000
_cell.length_b   1.000
_cell.length_c   1.000
_cell.angle_alpha   90.00
_cell.angle_beta   90.00
_cell.angle_gamma   90.00
#
_symmetry.space_group_name_H-M   'P 1'
#
loop_
_entity.id
_entity.type
_entity.pdbx_description
1 polymer ?
#
loop_
_entity_poly.entity_id
_entity_poly.type
_entity_poly.pdbx_seq_one_letter_code
_entity_poly.pdbx_strand_id
1 'polypeptide(L)' 'MTTLSDAVATNDRRETLIALRNSIAKTIDDCESGRDIAALSKRLMEVIAEIDALPDPAAEANPLQAEQERARRLDRDG' A
#
# COMPACT_ATOMS: atom_id res chain seq x y z
N MET A 1 4.66 8.44 9.78
CA MET A 1 3.75 8.38 8.62
C MET A 1 4.49 9.01 7.46
N THR A 2 4.78 8.24 6.40
CA THR A 2 5.53 8.70 5.23
C THR A 2 4.75 9.81 4.53
N THR A 3 5.40 10.92 4.17
CA THR A 3 4.75 11.98 3.38
C THR A 3 4.68 11.55 1.92
N LEU A 4 3.77 12.16 1.14
CA LEU A 4 3.64 11.85 -0.29
C LEU A 4 4.95 12.12 -1.05
N SER A 5 5.66 13.21 -0.71
CA SER A 5 6.95 13.54 -1.32
C SER A 5 8.01 12.50 -1.00
N ASP A 6 8.07 12.00 0.24
CA ASP A 6 9.05 10.99 0.63
C ASP A 6 8.78 9.66 -0.09
N ALA A 7 7.50 9.25 -0.18
CA ALA A 7 7.12 8.00 -0.84
C ALA A 7 7.40 8.01 -2.36
N VAL A 8 7.19 9.17 -3.01
CA VAL A 8 7.56 9.34 -4.43
C VAL A 8 9.08 9.27 -4.61
N ALA A 9 9.86 9.86 -3.69
CA ALA A 9 11.32 9.85 -3.77
C ALA A 9 11.92 8.45 -3.63
N THR A 10 11.27 7.54 -2.89
CA THR A 10 11.73 6.15 -2.74
C THR A 10 11.35 5.24 -3.91
N ASN A 11 10.55 5.75 -4.87
CA ASN A 11 10.01 4.98 -6.00
C ASN A 11 9.24 3.71 -5.57
N ASP A 12 8.72 3.69 -4.34
CA ASP A 12 7.86 2.63 -3.85
C ASP A 12 6.41 2.96 -4.24
N ARG A 13 5.90 2.21 -5.23
CA ARG A 13 4.55 2.41 -5.74
C ARG A 13 3.48 2.20 -4.67
N ARG A 14 3.62 1.20 -3.80
CA ARG A 14 2.62 0.90 -2.76
C ARG A 14 2.59 2.01 -1.73
N GLU A 15 3.75 2.42 -1.22
CA GLU A 15 3.85 3.52 -0.27
C GLU A 15 3.34 4.85 -0.88
N THR A 16 3.65 5.10 -2.16
CA THR A 16 3.17 6.30 -2.87
C THR A 16 1.64 6.33 -2.92
N LEU A 17 1.00 5.22 -3.28
CA LEU A 17 -0.46 5.14 -3.35
C LEU A 17 -1.11 5.26 -1.97
N ILE A 18 -0.52 4.66 -0.94
CA ILE A 18 -1.00 4.80 0.45
C ILE A 18 -0.91 6.25 0.92
N ALA A 19 0.23 6.92 0.68
CA ALA A 19 0.41 8.33 1.04
C ALA A 19 -0.57 9.22 0.28
N LEU A 20 -0.80 8.97 -1.01
CA LEU A 20 -1.76 9.69 -1.84
C LEU A 20 -3.20 9.51 -1.34
N ARG A 21 -3.61 8.27 -1.03
CA ARG A 21 -4.91 7.96 -0.44
C ARG A 21 -5.17 8.77 0.83
N ASN A 22 -4.20 8.78 1.74
CA ASN A 22 -4.30 9.49 3.02
C ASN A 22 -4.36 11.01 2.80
N SER A 23 -3.61 11.54 1.83
CA SER A 23 -3.67 12.95 1.47
C SER A 23 -5.03 13.34 0.89
N ILE A 24 -5.61 12.54 0.00
CA ILE A 24 -6.92 12.82 -0.60
C ILE A 24 -8.01 12.78 0.48
N ALA A 25 -7.99 11.78 1.36
CA ALA A 25 -8.95 11.67 2.46
C ALA A 25 -8.93 12.94 3.33
N LYS A 26 -7.74 13.40 3.73
CA LYS A 26 -7.59 14.64 4.48
C LYS A 26 -8.12 15.85 3.72
N THR A 27 -7.82 15.96 2.43
CA THR A 27 -8.34 17.07 1.61
C THR A 27 -9.86 17.04 1.51
N ILE A 28 -10.50 15.87 1.48
CA ILE A 28 -11.98 15.75 1.50
C ILE A 28 -12.55 16.26 2.82
N ASP A 29 -11.96 15.86 3.95
CA ASP A 29 -12.40 16.28 5.29
C ASP A 29 -12.37 17.81 5.46
N ASP A 30 -11.38 18.47 4.83
CA ASP A 30 -11.17 19.92 4.88
C ASP A 30 -11.88 20.70 3.74
N CYS A 31 -12.57 20.02 2.81
CA CYS A 31 -13.12 20.64 1.60
C CYS A 31 -14.58 21.07 1.76
N GLU A 32 -14.89 22.35 1.49
CA GLU A 32 -16.25 22.90 1.55
C GLU A 32 -17.00 22.83 0.20
N SER A 33 -16.27 22.63 -0.90
CA SER A 33 -16.82 22.58 -2.25
C SER A 33 -17.35 21.18 -2.59
N GLY A 34 -18.67 21.03 -2.71
CA GLY A 34 -19.30 19.76 -3.08
C GLY A 34 -18.85 19.20 -4.44
N ARG A 35 -18.48 20.07 -5.38
CA ARG A 35 -17.92 19.66 -6.69
C ARG A 35 -16.54 19.03 -6.52
N ASP A 36 -15.69 19.65 -5.70
CA ASP A 36 -14.34 19.16 -5.46
C ASP A 36 -14.37 17.89 -4.61
N ILE A 37 -15.28 17.79 -3.64
CA ILE A 37 -15.55 16.55 -2.89
C ILE A 37 -15.88 15.40 -3.84
N ALA A 38 -16.75 15.61 -4.84
CA ALA A 38 -17.12 14.56 -5.80
C ALA A 38 -15.91 14.11 -6.64
N ALA A 39 -15.11 15.06 -7.12
CA ALA A 39 -13.89 14.75 -7.88
C ALA A 39 -12.84 14.02 -7.02
N LEU A 40 -12.61 14.48 -5.79
CA LEU A 40 -11.68 13.86 -4.84
C LEU A 40 -12.15 12.47 -4.41
N SER A 41 -13.45 12.28 -4.16
CA SER A 41 -14.04 10.98 -3.83
C SER A 41 -13.84 9.97 -4.96
N LYS A 42 -14.05 10.39 -6.21
CA LYS A 42 -13.75 9.54 -7.36
C LYS A 42 -12.28 9.14 -7.39
N ARG A 43 -11.38 10.12 -7.20
CA ARG A 43 -9.94 9.85 -7.19
C ARG A 43 -9.52 8.93 -6.05
N LEU A 44 -10.13 9.06 -4.88
CA LEU A 44 -9.90 8.18 -3.74
C LEU A 44 -10.27 6.73 -4.06
N MET A 45 -11.45 6.52 -4.68
CA MET A 45 -11.89 5.18 -5.09
C MET A 45 -10.92 4.54 -6.09
N GLU A 46 -10.41 5.30 -7.06
CA GLU A 46 -9.41 4.82 -8.03
C GLU A 46 -8.11 4.38 -7.34
N VAL A 47 -7.60 5.17 -6.39
CA VAL A 47 -6.38 4.85 -5.64
C VAL A 47 -6.57 3.61 -4.77
N ILE A 48 -7.73 3.47 -4.10
CA ILE A 48 -8.04 2.26 -3.31
C ILE A 48 -8.04 1.03 -4.20
N ALA A 49 -8.73 1.08 -5.35
CA ALA A 49 -8.75 -0.04 -6.29
C ALA A 49 -7.35 -0.40 -6.81
N GLU A 50 -6.48 0.59 -7.03
CA GLU A 50 -5.09 0.35 -7.44
C GLU A 50 -4.26 -0.32 -6.33
N ILE A 51 -4.45 0.07 -5.06
CA ILE A 51 -3.80 -0.56 -3.91
C ILE A 51 -4.25 -2.02 -3.76
N ASP A 52 -5.56 -2.28 -3.92
CA ASP A 52 -6.13 -3.62 -3.82
C ASP A 52 -5.66 -4.54 -4.95
N ALA A 53 -5.36 -3.97 -6.12
CA ALA A 53 -4.80 -4.70 -7.26
C ALA A 53 -3.29 -4.98 -7.13
N LEU A 54 -2.59 -4.34 -6.20
CA LEU A 54 -1.16 -4.62 -5.97
C LEU A 54 -0.99 -5.99 -5.30
N PRO A 55 -0.03 -6.82 -5.76
CA PRO A 55 0.24 -8.11 -5.14
C PRO A 55 0.61 -7.93 -3.67
N ASP A 56 0.04 -8.76 -2.79
CA ASP A 56 0.36 -8.74 -1.36
C ASP A 56 1.88 -8.95 -1.21
N PRO A 57 2.61 -8.03 -0.55
CA PRO A 57 4.04 -8.18 -0.32
C PRO A 57 4.38 -9.48 0.44
N ALA A 58 3.43 -10.07 1.19
CA ALA A 58 3.61 -11.35 1.87
C ALA A 58 3.25 -12.57 1.00
N ALA A 59 2.54 -12.40 -0.12
CA ALA A 59 2.16 -13.51 -0.99
C ALA A 59 3.34 -14.10 -1.80
N GLU A 60 4.48 -13.43 -1.83
CA GLU A 60 5.74 -13.97 -2.38
C GLU A 60 6.48 -14.92 -1.42
N ALA A 61 5.93 -15.25 -0.25
CA ALA A 61 6.40 -16.40 0.51
C ALA A 61 6.04 -17.67 -0.25
N ASN A 62 6.92 -18.10 -1.16
CA ASN A 62 6.80 -19.38 -1.85
C ASN A 62 6.63 -20.47 -0.78
N PRO A 63 5.52 -21.21 -0.75
CA PRO A 63 5.28 -22.23 0.28
C PRO A 63 6.42 -23.25 0.35
N LEU A 64 7.09 -23.50 -0.79
CA LEU A 64 8.29 -24.33 -0.84
C LEU A 64 9.50 -23.71 -0.10
N GLN A 65 9.69 -22.39 -0.17
CA GLN A 65 10.76 -21.70 0.58
C GLN A 65 10.47 -21.70 2.08
N ALA A 66 9.21 -21.49 2.49
CA ALA A 66 8.81 -21.56 3.90
C ALA A 66 9.03 -22.97 4.49
N GLU A 67 8.78 -24.02 3.70
CA GLU A 67 9.02 -25.41 4.11
C GLU A 67 10.51 -25.76 4.16
N GLN A 68 11.30 -25.31 3.18
CA GLN A 68 12.76 -25.47 3.16
C GLN A 68 13.44 -24.77 4.33
N GLU A 69 12.98 -23.58 4.72
CA GLU A 69 13.55 -22.86 5.85
C GLU A 69 13.21 -23.53 7.19
N ARG A 70 12.00 -24.11 7.31
CA ARG A 70 11.64 -24.93 8.48
C ARG A 70 12.51 -26.18 8.58
N ALA A 71 12.70 -26.91 7.48
CA ALA A 71 13.56 -28.10 7.44
C ALA A 71 15.01 -27.77 7.85
N ARG A 72 15.58 -26.66 7.34
CA ARG A 72 16.93 -26.21 7.71
C ARG A 72 17.09 -25.80 9.17
N ARG A 73 16.02 -25.37 9.84
CA ARG A 73 16.05 -25.04 11.27
C ARG A 73 16.04 -26.31 12.12
N LEU A 74 15.23 -27.30 11.74
CA LEU A 74 15.19 -28.61 12.41
C LEU A 74 16.54 -29.35 12.34
N ASP A 75 17.27 -29.26 11.23
CA ASP A 75 18.58 -29.89 11.07
C ASP A 75 19.72 -29.21 11.86
N ARG A 76 19.51 -27.98 12.35
CA ARG A 76 20.54 -27.21 13.08
C ARG A 76 20.46 -27.41 14.60
N ASP A 77 19.28 -27.77 15.09
CA ASP A 77 18.97 -27.91 16.52
C ASP A 77 18.89 -29.39 16.95
N GLY A 78 19.22 -30.34 16.06
CA GLY A 78 19.35 -31.78 16.33
C GLY A 78 20.80 -32.25 16.28
#